data_AF-A0A842X1P8-F1
#
_entry.id   AF-A0A842X1P8-F1
#
_cell.length_a   1.000
_cell.length_b   1.000
_cell.length_c   1.000
_cell.angle_alpha   90.00
_cell.angle_beta   90.00
_cell.angle_gamma   90.00
#
_symmetry.space_group_name_H-M   'P 1'
#
loop_
_entity.id
_entity.type
_entity.pdbx_description
1 polymer ?
#
loop_
_entity_poly.entity_id
_entity_poly.type
_entity_poly.pdbx_seq_one_letter_code
_entity_poly.pdbx_strand_id
1 'polypeptide(L)'
;MVDTYVDITQREFEKALDKYEWKRIEPWGVEEAVYRIEAGHGFSVWIYSTISTDTGVSREKGTDAIRALLKYKGEKIVANAPKTLRTKNWKKNLYAKIDELMEMVTEYKDPDGHPMVKRKRKDGKGIFYGCALYPKCKYIYKGEKPLDKLYTKS
;
A
#
# COMPACT_ATOMS: atom_id res chain seq x y z
N MET A 1 -24.52 -4.59 -15.02
CA MET A 1 -23.69 -3.70 -15.86
C MET A 1 -22.33 -4.35 -16.00
N VAL A 2 -21.87 -4.58 -17.23
CA VAL A 2 -20.55 -5.18 -17.50
C VAL A 2 -19.50 -4.10 -17.28
N ASP A 3 -18.56 -4.33 -16.37
CA ASP A 3 -17.43 -3.42 -16.15
C ASP A 3 -16.63 -3.28 -17.46
N THR A 4 -16.63 -2.08 -18.04
CA THR A 4 -15.86 -1.80 -19.25
C THR A 4 -14.39 -1.60 -18.87
N TYR A 5 -13.54 -2.54 -19.29
CA TYR A 5 -12.09 -2.44 -19.14
C TYR A 5 -11.52 -1.35 -20.05
N VAL A 6 -10.47 -0.68 -19.58
CA VAL A 6 -9.77 0.39 -20.30
C VAL A 6 -8.27 0.10 -20.38
N ASP A 7 -7.68 0.38 -21.53
CA ASP A 7 -6.23 0.35 -21.70
C ASP A 7 -5.64 1.60 -21.05
N ILE A 8 -4.68 1.42 -20.14
CA ILE A 8 -4.00 2.52 -19.44
C ILE A 8 -2.55 2.51 -19.87
N THR A 9 -2.12 3.61 -20.49
CA THR A 9 -0.72 3.84 -20.87
C THR A 9 0.13 4.17 -19.63
N GLN A 10 1.45 3.92 -19.71
CA GLN A 10 2.37 4.31 -18.63
C GLN A 10 2.27 5.81 -18.29
N ARG A 11 2.23 6.68 -19.31
CA ARG A 11 2.11 8.13 -19.12
C ARG A 11 0.81 8.52 -18.41
N GLU A 12 -0.30 7.87 -18.75
CA GLU A 12 -1.57 8.12 -18.05
C GLU A 12 -1.50 7.66 -16.60
N PHE A 13 -0.84 6.53 -16.35
CA PHE A 13 -0.65 5.98 -15.01
C PHE A 13 0.18 6.92 -14.13
N GLU A 14 1.33 7.38 -14.64
CA GLU A 14 2.22 8.31 -13.95
C GLU A 14 1.53 9.63 -13.66
N LYS A 15 0.81 10.19 -14.63
CA LYS A 15 0.01 11.41 -14.44
C LYS A 15 -1.06 11.25 -13.35
N ALA A 16 -1.60 10.04 -13.15
CA ALA A 16 -2.51 9.77 -12.05
C ALA A 16 -1.78 9.74 -10.69
N LEU A 17 -0.55 9.24 -10.66
CA LEU A 17 0.27 9.20 -9.45
C LEU A 17 0.82 10.56 -9.03
N ASP A 18 0.87 11.57 -9.91
CA ASP A 18 1.31 12.94 -9.59
C ASP A 18 0.51 13.61 -8.44
N LYS A 19 -0.61 13.02 -8.02
CA LYS A 19 -1.28 13.37 -6.75
C LYS A 19 -0.37 13.16 -5.52
N TYR A 20 0.65 12.32 -5.64
CA TYR A 20 1.57 11.91 -4.58
C TYR A 20 3.02 12.14 -5.00
N GLU A 21 3.93 12.25 -4.03
CA GLU A 21 5.36 12.24 -4.31
C GLU A 21 5.84 10.80 -4.55
N TRP A 22 6.05 10.44 -5.82
CA TRP A 22 6.39 9.08 -6.22
C TRP A 22 7.78 8.97 -6.85
N LYS A 23 8.36 7.76 -6.77
CA LYS A 23 9.59 7.38 -7.46
C LYS A 23 9.38 6.06 -8.20
N ARG A 24 9.90 5.96 -9.42
CA ARG A 24 9.95 4.68 -10.13
C ARG A 24 11.05 3.81 -9.53
N ILE A 25 10.75 2.53 -9.33
CA ILE A 25 11.68 1.52 -8.81
C ILE A 25 11.70 0.36 -9.79
N GLU A 26 12.86 -0.28 -9.93
CA GLU A 26 13.06 -1.48 -10.76
C GLU A 26 13.56 -2.62 -9.87
N PRO A 27 12.64 -3.33 -9.18
CA PRO A 27 13.03 -4.47 -8.36
C PRO A 27 13.56 -5.59 -9.27
N TRP A 28 14.60 -6.28 -8.82
CA TRP A 28 15.15 -7.41 -9.56
C TRP A 28 14.08 -8.48 -9.85
N GLY A 29 13.99 -8.92 -11.11
CA GLY A 29 13.04 -9.93 -11.56
C GLY A 29 11.59 -9.44 -11.72
N VAL A 30 11.34 -8.13 -11.70
CA VAL A 30 10.00 -7.56 -11.93
C VAL A 30 9.96 -6.84 -13.28
N GLU A 31 9.26 -7.44 -14.25
CA GLU A 31 9.05 -6.93 -15.61
C GLU A 31 7.92 -5.87 -15.71
N GLU A 32 7.39 -5.45 -14.57
CA GLU A 32 6.30 -4.48 -14.51
C GLU A 32 6.80 -3.16 -13.92
N ALA A 33 6.29 -2.02 -14.41
CA ALA A 33 6.65 -0.74 -13.80
C ALA A 33 6.13 -0.67 -12.35
N VAL A 34 7.06 -0.46 -11.40
CA VAL A 34 6.79 -0.33 -9.97
C VAL A 34 7.03 1.10 -9.52
N TYR A 35 6.09 1.63 -8.73
CA TYR A 35 6.13 2.97 -8.19
C TYR A 35 6.14 2.92 -6.67
N ARG A 36 6.94 3.76 -6.04
CA ARG A 36 7.05 3.88 -4.59
C ARG A 36 6.67 5.27 -4.13
N ILE A 37 5.79 5.34 -3.15
CA ILE A 37 5.38 6.58 -2.48
C ILE A 37 5.79 6.46 -1.02
N GLU A 38 6.53 7.44 -0.50
CA GLU A 38 6.91 7.45 0.92
C GLU A 38 5.71 7.77 1.80
N ALA A 39 5.55 7.05 2.91
CA ALA A 39 4.45 7.25 3.86
C ALA A 39 4.94 7.62 5.28
N GLY A 40 6.24 7.83 5.46
CA GLY A 40 6.84 8.20 6.74
C GLY A 40 7.18 7.01 7.65
N HIS A 41 7.98 7.25 8.69
CA HIS A 41 8.37 6.25 9.70
C HIS A 41 8.95 4.93 9.14
N GLY A 42 9.63 5.00 7.99
CA GLY A 42 10.17 3.84 7.29
C GLY A 42 9.14 3.03 6.51
N PHE A 43 7.90 3.52 6.37
CA PHE A 43 6.87 2.93 5.53
C PHE A 43 6.80 3.57 4.15
N SER A 44 6.47 2.76 3.16
CA SER A 44 6.21 3.20 1.79
C SER A 44 5.11 2.38 1.15
N VAL A 45 4.32 3.01 0.29
CA VAL A 45 3.32 2.36 -0.56
C VAL A 45 3.98 1.98 -1.89
N TRP A 46 3.90 0.71 -2.25
CA TRP A 46 4.46 0.13 -3.47
C TRP A 46 3.32 -0.25 -4.42
N ILE A 47 3.36 0.30 -5.63
CA ILE A 47 2.32 0.15 -6.62
C ILE A 47 2.91 -0.60 -7.82
N TYR A 48 2.42 -1.81 -8.04
CA TYR A 48 2.74 -2.64 -9.19
C TYR A 48 1.68 -2.38 -10.24
N SER A 49 2.06 -1.72 -11.32
CA SER A 49 1.13 -1.23 -12.33
C SER A 49 0.63 -2.31 -13.28
N THR A 50 1.32 -3.45 -13.37
CA THR A 50 1.13 -4.49 -14.40
C THR A 50 1.32 -4.02 -15.84
N ILE A 51 1.96 -2.86 -16.04
CA ILE A 51 2.43 -2.38 -17.35
C ILE A 51 3.79 -3.01 -17.59
N SER A 52 3.92 -3.79 -18.66
CA SER A 52 5.20 -4.40 -19.05
C SER A 52 6.24 -3.32 -19.32
N THR A 53 7.43 -3.46 -18.74
CA THR A 53 8.57 -2.57 -18.98
C THR A 53 9.13 -2.69 -20.39
N ASP A 54 8.89 -3.81 -21.07
CA ASP A 54 9.47 -4.11 -22.37
C ASP A 54 8.62 -3.61 -23.54
N THR A 55 7.30 -3.53 -23.37
CA THR A 55 6.37 -3.13 -24.44
C THR A 55 5.63 -1.83 -24.14
N GLY A 56 5.58 -1.38 -22.88
CA GLY A 56 4.75 -0.25 -22.46
C GLY A 56 3.24 -0.51 -22.56
N VAL A 57 2.83 -1.76 -22.85
CA VAL A 57 1.44 -2.20 -23.02
C VAL A 57 1.07 -3.16 -21.89
N SER A 58 -0.18 -3.10 -21.44
CA SER A 58 -0.73 -4.02 -20.44
C SER A 58 -0.88 -5.44 -21.03
N ARG A 59 -0.70 -6.49 -20.21
CA ARG A 59 -0.98 -7.89 -20.61
C ARG A 59 -2.49 -8.07 -20.92
N GLU A 60 -2.84 -9.11 -21.67
CA GLU A 60 -4.19 -9.34 -22.23
C GLU A 60 -5.37 -9.08 -21.27
N LYS A 61 -6.43 -8.49 -21.85
CA LYS A 61 -7.68 -8.06 -21.19
C LYS A 61 -8.18 -9.04 -20.13
N GLY A 62 -8.27 -8.56 -18.89
CA GLY A 62 -8.99 -9.24 -17.79
C GLY A 62 -8.08 -9.94 -16.78
N THR A 63 -6.77 -9.97 -17.01
CA THR A 63 -5.78 -10.53 -16.06
C THR A 63 -4.90 -9.47 -15.39
N ASP A 64 -4.90 -8.25 -15.92
CA ASP A 64 -4.06 -7.14 -15.49
C ASP A 64 -4.74 -6.29 -14.40
N ALA A 65 -4.19 -6.31 -13.19
CA ALA A 65 -4.77 -5.58 -12.07
C ALA A 65 -3.67 -4.92 -11.25
N ILE A 66 -3.83 -3.61 -11.03
CA ILE A 66 -2.89 -2.80 -10.27
C ILE A 66 -2.91 -3.27 -8.81
N ARG A 67 -1.73 -3.54 -8.24
CA ARG A 67 -1.58 -3.94 -6.83
C ARG A 67 -0.92 -2.83 -6.04
N ALA A 68 -1.47 -2.51 -4.88
CA ALA A 68 -0.87 -1.56 -3.94
C ALA A 68 -0.56 -2.27 -2.62
N LEU A 69 0.67 -2.15 -2.15
CA LEU A 69 1.19 -2.79 -0.94
C LEU A 69 1.77 -1.74 0.00
N LEU A 70 1.53 -1.86 1.30
CA LEU A 70 2.28 -1.12 2.31
C LEU A 70 3.50 -1.96 2.71
N LYS A 71 4.70 -1.40 2.59
CA LYS A 71 5.94 -2.04 3.03
C LYS A 71 6.64 -1.23 4.12
N TYR A 72 7.30 -1.94 5.03
CA TYR A 72 8.23 -1.37 6.01
C TYR A 72 9.67 -1.63 5.57
N LYS A 73 10.49 -0.57 5.59
CA LYS A 73 11.89 -0.53 5.10
C LYS A 73 12.07 -1.07 3.68
N GLY A 74 11.04 -0.95 2.83
CA GLY A 74 11.06 -1.45 1.44
C GLY A 74 11.01 -2.97 1.26
N GLU A 75 11.18 -3.74 2.35
CA GLU A 75 11.28 -5.20 2.30
C GLU A 75 10.02 -5.88 2.86
N LYS A 76 9.62 -5.52 4.08
CA LYS A 76 8.58 -6.23 4.81
C LYS A 76 7.20 -5.78 4.34
N ILE A 77 6.45 -6.67 3.71
CA ILE A 77 5.03 -6.42 3.40
C ILE A 77 4.21 -6.40 4.70
N VAL A 78 3.48 -5.31 4.90
CA VAL A 78 2.67 -5.01 6.10
C VAL A 78 1.18 -5.17 5.82
N ALA A 79 0.74 -4.73 4.64
CA ALA A 79 -0.64 -4.84 4.17
C ALA A 79 -0.70 -4.92 2.64
N ASN A 80 -1.70 -5.64 2.14
CA ASN A 80 -2.02 -5.73 0.72
C ASN A 80 -3.41 -5.13 0.50
N ALA A 81 -3.53 -4.12 -0.36
CA ALA A 81 -4.84 -3.67 -0.81
C ALA A 81 -5.43 -4.68 -1.81
N PRO A 82 -6.77 -4.82 -1.88
CA PRO A 82 -7.41 -5.59 -2.93
C PRO A 82 -6.96 -5.11 -4.31
N LYS A 83 -6.90 -6.01 -5.30
CA LYS A 83 -6.51 -5.65 -6.67
C LYS A 83 -7.41 -4.54 -7.24
N THR A 84 -6.83 -3.56 -7.92
CA THR A 84 -7.59 -2.53 -8.66
C THR A 84 -7.73 -2.96 -10.10
N LEU A 85 -8.97 -3.21 -10.52
CA LEU A 85 -9.30 -3.51 -11.91
C LEU A 85 -9.17 -2.23 -12.75
N ARG A 86 -8.71 -2.38 -13.99
CA ARG A 86 -8.61 -1.29 -14.96
C ARG A 86 -9.95 -0.98 -15.62
N THR A 87 -10.90 -0.53 -14.82
CA THR A 87 -12.20 -0.04 -15.32
C THR A 87 -12.17 1.48 -15.37
N LYS A 88 -13.22 2.13 -15.90
CA LYS A 88 -13.31 3.61 -15.95
C LYS A 88 -13.03 4.31 -14.60
N ASN A 89 -13.28 3.64 -13.48
CA ASN A 89 -13.08 4.17 -12.12
C ASN A 89 -11.74 3.79 -11.48
N TRP A 90 -10.79 3.24 -12.23
CA TRP A 90 -9.53 2.72 -11.70
C TRP A 90 -8.74 3.77 -10.89
N LYS A 91 -8.71 5.04 -11.34
CA LYS A 91 -8.00 6.15 -10.66
C LYS A 91 -8.55 6.37 -9.26
N LYS A 92 -9.88 6.59 -9.17
CA LYS A 92 -10.57 6.78 -7.90
C LYS A 92 -10.35 5.61 -6.94
N ASN A 93 -10.44 4.38 -7.46
CA ASN A 93 -10.24 3.18 -6.67
C ASN A 93 -8.78 3.00 -6.21
N LEU A 94 -7.81 3.37 -7.05
CA LEU A 94 -6.40 3.35 -6.70
C LEU A 94 -6.08 4.40 -5.63
N TYR A 95 -6.57 5.64 -5.79
CA TYR A 95 -6.36 6.70 -4.81
C TYR A 95 -6.91 6.32 -3.44
N ALA A 96 -8.15 5.82 -3.38
CA ALA A 96 -8.74 5.38 -2.12
C ALA A 96 -7.87 4.32 -1.42
N LYS A 97 -7.28 3.38 -2.18
CA LYS A 97 -6.41 2.34 -1.62
C LYS A 97 -5.04 2.89 -1.17
N ILE A 98 -4.45 3.82 -1.91
CA ILE A 98 -3.21 4.48 -1.50
C ILE A 98 -3.46 5.25 -0.20
N ASP A 99 -4.52 6.04 -0.16
CA ASP A 99 -4.90 6.85 1.00
C ASP A 99 -5.20 5.95 2.22
N GLU A 100 -5.93 4.84 2.04
CA GLU A 100 -6.17 3.84 3.09
C GLU A 100 -4.88 3.18 3.61
N LEU A 101 -3.92 2.85 2.73
CA LEU A 101 -2.64 2.26 3.13
C LEU A 101 -1.78 3.28 3.89
N MET A 102 -1.80 4.56 3.49
CA MET A 102 -1.11 5.64 4.19
C MET A 102 -1.72 5.88 5.58
N GLU A 103 -3.05 5.84 5.72
CA GLU A 103 -3.73 6.03 7.01
C GLU A 103 -3.43 4.90 8.03
N MET A 104 -2.91 3.76 7.57
CA MET A 104 -2.43 2.70 8.47
C MET A 104 -1.13 3.05 9.19
N VAL A 105 -0.32 3.96 8.63
CA VAL A 105 1.01 4.30 9.15
C VAL A 105 0.88 5.10 10.44
N THR A 106 1.71 4.75 11.42
CA THR A 106 1.76 5.45 12.70
C THR A 106 3.22 5.66 13.12
N GLU A 107 3.45 6.66 13.96
CA GLU A 107 4.75 6.90 14.59
C GLU A 107 5.04 5.94 15.77
N TYR A 108 4.01 5.23 16.25
CA TYR A 108 4.10 4.40 17.45
C TYR A 108 4.95 3.15 17.24
N LYS A 109 5.58 2.71 18.32
CA LYS A 109 6.35 1.47 18.41
C LYS A 109 5.77 0.57 19.50
N ASP A 110 6.10 -0.72 19.51
CA ASP A 110 5.80 -1.60 20.65
C ASP A 110 6.87 -1.46 21.75
N PRO A 111 6.77 -2.17 22.90
CA PRO A 111 7.78 -2.10 23.97
C PRO A 111 9.18 -2.51 23.53
N ASP A 112 9.29 -3.33 22.48
CA ASP A 112 10.56 -3.80 21.92
C ASP A 112 11.09 -2.86 20.83
N GLY A 113 10.39 -1.74 20.55
CA GLY A 113 10.77 -0.75 19.56
C GLY A 113 10.36 -1.08 18.12
N HIS A 114 9.56 -2.12 17.90
CA HIS A 114 9.06 -2.45 16.56
C HIS A 114 7.95 -1.50 16.13
N PRO A 115 7.86 -1.14 14.85
CA PRO A 115 6.85 -0.20 14.36
C PRO A 115 5.43 -0.79 14.47
N MET A 116 4.48 0.07 14.83
CA MET A 116 3.05 -0.27 14.89
C MET A 116 2.27 0.36 13.73
N VAL A 117 1.18 -0.31 13.34
CA VAL A 117 0.25 0.20 12.32
C VAL A 117 -1.19 0.07 12.80
N LYS A 118 -2.05 1.00 12.37
CA LYS A 118 -3.50 0.93 12.54
C LYS A 118 -4.05 -0.13 11.57
N ARG A 119 -4.91 -1.02 12.06
CA ARG A 119 -5.55 -2.09 11.29
C ARG A 119 -7.06 -2.09 11.52
N LYS A 120 -7.84 -2.28 10.45
CA LYS A 120 -9.30 -2.53 10.54
C LYS A 120 -9.54 -3.98 10.97
N ARG A 121 -10.48 -4.20 11.88
CA ARG A 121 -10.89 -5.56 12.27
C ARG A 121 -11.69 -6.22 11.14
N LYS A 122 -11.58 -7.55 11.01
CA LYS A 122 -12.32 -8.32 10.00
C LYS A 122 -13.84 -8.29 10.21
N ASP A 123 -14.29 -8.13 11.45
CA ASP A 123 -15.71 -8.02 11.83
C ASP A 123 -16.30 -6.64 11.58
N GLY A 124 -15.50 -5.67 11.09
CA GLY A 124 -15.93 -4.30 10.86
C GLY A 124 -16.14 -3.46 12.13
N LYS A 125 -15.93 -4.03 13.32
CA LYS A 125 -16.27 -3.38 14.61
C LYS A 125 -15.19 -2.42 15.12
N GLY A 126 -14.42 -1.81 14.21
CA GLY A 126 -13.44 -0.79 14.53
C GLY A 126 -12.00 -1.15 14.17
N ILE A 127 -11.07 -0.45 14.83
CA ILE A 127 -9.64 -0.48 14.55
C ILE A 127 -8.85 -1.00 15.75
N PHE A 128 -7.65 -1.52 15.48
CA PHE A 128 -6.66 -1.86 16.51
C PHE A 128 -5.26 -1.51 16.01
N TYR A 129 -4.30 -1.41 16.93
CA TYR A 129 -2.89 -1.16 16.59
C TYR A 129 -2.10 -2.45 16.80
N GLY A 130 -1.34 -2.84 15.78
CA GLY A 130 -0.55 -4.07 15.83
C GLY A 130 0.81 -3.91 15.17
N CYS A 131 1.73 -4.78 15.54
CA CYS A 131 3.10 -4.77 15.04
C CYS A 131 3.16 -4.95 13.51
N ALA A 132 3.97 -4.13 12.83
CA ALA A 132 4.15 -4.24 11.37
C ALA A 132 4.97 -5.48 10.97
N LEU A 133 5.71 -6.07 11.92
CA LEU A 133 6.57 -7.24 11.70
C LEU A 133 5.86 -8.60 11.86
N TYR A 134 4.53 -8.62 12.01
CA TYR A 134 3.74 -9.86 12.00
C TYR A 134 4.09 -10.76 10.79
N PRO A 135 4.19 -12.10 10.93
CA PRO A 135 3.86 -12.92 12.10
C PRO A 135 4.99 -13.07 13.12
N LYS A 136 6.20 -12.54 12.86
CA LYS A 136 7.36 -12.66 13.76
C LYS A 136 7.13 -11.92 15.09
N CYS A 137 6.39 -10.82 15.01
CA CYS A 137 5.97 -10.01 16.15
C CYS A 137 4.44 -10.02 16.21
N LYS A 138 3.87 -10.59 17.28
CA LYS A 138 2.41 -10.71 17.49
C LYS A 138 1.86 -9.66 18.45
N TYR A 139 2.64 -8.63 18.76
CA TYR A 139 2.22 -7.57 19.66
C TYR A 139 0.98 -6.83 19.11
N ILE A 140 -0.03 -6.69 19.98
CA ILE A 140 -1.26 -5.94 19.75
C ILE A 140 -1.45 -5.04 20.96
N TYR A 141 -1.67 -3.75 20.72
CA TYR A 141 -1.97 -2.81 21.79
C TYR A 141 -3.39 -3.05 22.32
N LYS A 142 -3.51 -3.25 23.64
CA LYS A 142 -4.75 -3.67 24.31
C LYS A 142 -5.70 -2.52 24.71
N GLY A 143 -5.29 -1.26 24.57
CA GLY A 143 -6.15 -0.14 24.95
C GLY A 143 -6.02 0.33 26.41
N GLU A 144 -5.15 -0.29 27.22
CA GLU A 144 -5.08 -0.05 28.68
C GLU A 144 -4.56 1.36 29.05
N LYS A 145 -3.70 1.95 28.23
CA LYS A 145 -3.14 3.31 28.44
C LYS A 145 -2.94 4.01 27.10
N PRO A 146 -3.28 5.30 26.95
CA PRO A 146 -3.17 6.04 25.68
C PRO A 146 -1.84 5.78 24.93
N LEU A 147 -1.91 5.54 23.61
CA LEU A 147 -0.76 5.16 22.78
C LEU A 147 0.41 6.15 22.87
N ASP A 148 0.09 7.44 22.89
CA ASP A 148 1.02 8.56 23.03
C ASP A 148 1.75 8.58 24.38
N LYS A 149 1.19 7.93 25.41
CA LYS A 149 1.80 7.81 26.74
C LYS A 149 2.64 6.54 26.91
N LEU A 150 2.53 5.59 25.99
CA LEU A 150 3.25 4.31 26.07
C LEU A 150 4.47 4.27 25.17
N TYR A 151 4.38 4.91 24.00
CA TYR A 151 5.37 4.74 22.95
C TYR A 151 5.72 6.12 22.40
N THR A 152 6.98 6.50 22.59
CA THR A 152 7.49 7.85 22.36
C THR A 152 7.22 8.35 20.95
N LYS A 153 6.80 9.62 20.83
CA LYS A 153 7.04 10.45 19.64
C LYS A 153 8.55 10.56 19.48
N SER A 154 9.12 9.85 18.51
CA SER A 154 10.53 10.05 18.13
C SER A 154 10.65 11.31 17.30
#